data_AF-A0AAU5F0Z8-F1
#
_entry.id   AF-A0AAU5F0Z8-F1
#
_cell.length_a   1.000
_cell.length_b   1.000
_cell.length_c   1.000
_cell.angle_alpha   90.00
_cell.angle_beta   90.00
_cell.angle_gamma   90.00
#
_symmetry.space_group_name_H-M   'P 1'
#
loop_
_entity.id
_entity.type
_entity.pdbx_description
1 polymer ?
#
loop_
_entity_poly.entity_id
_entity_poly.type
_entity_poly.pdbx_seq_one_letter_code
_entity_poly.pdbx_strand_id
1 'polypeptide(L)'
;MTTALDRSLAPSLIARRADDDLAAVREQWGDLLAAIARPPAAEWPPRERRGFLDQLAADGHIEDDAQAAEPILGRLPLTIREHPAPLNLDALDAAVEVERDLFALADRVAEQVQRPIRTTRDDRGHLIADQADATDPARWHYQAPDSPGSRAFGLHWAVVWIEGRTLGEEDTDGLFAPMPARLLDEVAATARTARRTVERALGRDGRTTDLADPCPWCGGQLAGHTRPGGEPGVTCSTGPQCTAPVEADHRGRRTWRGVKLADLWGALDAARRHAAEA
;
A
#
# COMPACT_ATOMS: atom_id res chain seq x y z
N MET A 1 -12.26 13.95 47.51
CA MET A 1 -12.09 12.62 46.91
C MET A 1 -12.97 12.57 45.68
N THR A 2 -12.42 13.01 44.55
CA THR A 2 -13.14 13.09 43.27
C THR A 2 -12.77 11.84 42.50
N THR A 3 -13.74 10.96 42.33
CA THR A 3 -13.62 9.68 41.63
C THR A 3 -13.12 9.95 40.21
N ALA A 4 -11.90 9.49 39.91
CA ALA A 4 -11.39 9.43 38.55
C ALA A 4 -12.35 8.56 37.75
N LEU A 5 -13.09 9.18 36.84
CA LEU A 5 -13.81 8.47 35.80
C LEU A 5 -12.77 7.67 35.03
N ASP A 6 -12.82 6.37 35.25
CA ASP A 6 -12.14 5.32 34.50
C ASP A 6 -12.48 5.53 33.01
N ARG A 7 -11.64 6.31 32.33
CA ARG A 7 -11.80 6.65 30.92
C ARG A 7 -11.45 5.38 30.18
N SER A 8 -12.48 4.72 29.65
CA SER A 8 -12.37 3.52 28.81
C SER A 8 -11.09 3.54 27.96
N LEU A 9 -10.21 2.59 28.26
CA LEU A 9 -8.91 2.32 27.59
C LEU A 9 -9.05 1.89 26.12
N ALA A 10 -10.27 1.92 25.57
CA ALA A 10 -10.50 1.51 24.20
C ALA A 10 -10.14 2.65 23.22
N PRO A 11 -9.31 2.41 22.20
CA PRO A 11 -8.99 3.41 21.20
C PRO A 11 -10.27 3.84 20.47
N SER A 12 -10.38 5.15 20.22
CA SER A 12 -11.51 5.74 19.51
C SER A 12 -11.66 5.14 18.09
N LEU A 13 -12.85 5.23 17.50
CA LEU A 13 -13.06 4.78 16.12
C LEU A 13 -12.18 5.52 15.10
N ILE A 14 -11.83 6.78 15.38
CA ILE A 14 -10.93 7.57 14.53
C ILE A 14 -9.50 7.02 14.65
N ALA A 15 -9.05 6.71 15.87
CA ALA A 15 -7.75 6.09 16.11
C ALA A 15 -7.62 4.74 15.40
N ARG A 16 -8.64 3.88 15.48
CA ARG A 16 -8.63 2.58 14.77
C ARG A 16 -8.58 2.74 13.25
N ARG A 17 -9.32 3.70 12.69
CA ARG A 17 -9.29 3.96 11.23
C ARG A 17 -7.93 4.50 10.79
N ALA A 18 -7.33 5.37 11.59
CA ALA A 18 -5.99 5.89 11.32
C ALA A 18 -4.97 4.75 11.35
N ASP A 19 -5.05 3.88 12.35
CA ASP A 19 -4.25 2.66 12.47
C ASP A 19 -4.42 1.72 11.26
N ASP A 20 -5.67 1.41 10.86
CA ASP A 20 -5.96 0.60 9.67
C ASP A 20 -5.33 1.21 8.38
N ASP A 21 -5.42 2.54 8.23
CA ASP A 21 -4.88 3.24 7.06
C ASP A 21 -3.33 3.26 7.08
N LEU A 22 -2.72 3.43 8.26
CA LEU A 22 -1.27 3.38 8.47
C LEU A 22 -0.71 1.97 8.22
N ALA A 23 -1.37 0.95 8.76
CA ALA A 23 -1.01 -0.45 8.54
C ALA A 23 -1.07 -0.80 7.05
N ALA A 24 -2.11 -0.35 6.34
CA ALA A 24 -2.22 -0.53 4.89
C ALA A 24 -1.07 0.14 4.13
N VAL A 25 -0.65 1.35 4.50
CA VAL A 25 0.53 1.99 3.90
C VAL A 25 1.79 1.16 4.14
N ARG A 26 1.98 0.68 5.38
CA ARG A 26 3.15 -0.11 5.78
C ARG A 26 3.26 -1.44 5.02
N GLU A 27 2.14 -2.13 4.82
CA GLU A 27 2.06 -3.37 4.05
C GLU A 27 2.36 -3.15 2.57
N GLN A 28 1.82 -2.07 1.99
CA GLN A 28 1.94 -1.79 0.56
C GLN A 28 3.23 -1.05 0.18
N TRP A 29 4.01 -0.60 1.15
CA TRP A 29 5.21 0.20 0.90
C TRP A 29 6.26 -0.55 0.06
N GLY A 30 6.48 -1.84 0.34
CA GLY A 30 7.41 -2.67 -0.43
C GLY A 30 6.99 -2.81 -1.89
N ASP A 31 5.68 -2.98 -2.13
CA ASP A 31 5.10 -3.04 -3.47
C ASP A 31 5.30 -1.73 -4.24
N LEU A 32 5.08 -0.59 -3.57
CA LEU A 32 5.29 0.74 -4.16
C LEU A 32 6.74 0.94 -4.57
N LEU A 33 7.70 0.58 -3.71
CA LEU A 33 9.13 0.67 -4.03
C LEU A 33 9.51 -0.26 -5.18
N ALA A 34 8.96 -1.47 -5.23
CA ALA A 34 9.17 -2.39 -6.34
C ALA A 34 8.57 -1.88 -7.67
N ALA A 35 7.47 -1.12 -7.60
CA ALA A 35 6.83 -0.53 -8.77
C ALA A 35 7.70 0.56 -9.44
N ILE A 36 8.54 1.28 -8.68
CA ILE A 36 9.45 2.31 -9.22
C ILE A 36 10.38 1.72 -10.29
N ALA A 37 10.93 0.53 -10.05
CA ALA A 37 11.90 -0.12 -10.92
C ALA A 37 11.27 -0.76 -12.18
N ARG A 38 9.97 -0.60 -12.41
CA ARG A 38 9.22 -1.28 -13.47
C ARG A 38 8.50 -0.24 -14.33
N PRO A 39 8.54 -0.33 -15.68
CA PRO A 39 7.79 0.59 -16.54
C PRO A 39 6.28 0.52 -16.22
N PRO A 40 5.52 1.63 -16.25
CA PRO A 40 4.07 1.61 -15.97
C PRO A 40 3.33 0.65 -16.93
N ALA A 41 2.46 -0.22 -16.41
CA ALA A 41 1.54 -1.03 -17.24
C ALA A 41 0.18 -0.36 -17.29
N ALA A 42 -0.34 -0.15 -18.49
CA ALA A 42 -1.76 0.11 -18.70
C ALA A 42 -2.61 -1.17 -18.68
N GLU A 43 -1.99 -2.37 -18.74
CA GLU A 43 -2.70 -3.63 -18.92
C GLU A 43 -3.15 -4.30 -17.61
N TRP A 44 -4.37 -4.84 -17.64
CA TRP A 44 -4.95 -5.70 -16.60
C TRP A 44 -4.50 -7.15 -16.81
N PRO A 45 -4.15 -7.92 -15.76
CA PRO A 45 -4.36 -7.68 -14.33
C PRO A 45 -3.21 -6.90 -13.66
N PRO A 46 -3.43 -6.26 -12.49
CA PRO A 46 -2.37 -5.62 -11.71
C PRO A 46 -1.23 -6.61 -11.44
N ARG A 47 -0.01 -6.21 -11.81
CA ARG A 47 1.12 -7.13 -12.03
C ARG A 47 1.55 -7.97 -10.83
N GLU A 48 1.33 -7.52 -9.60
CA GLU A 48 1.67 -8.30 -8.39
C GLU A 48 0.87 -9.61 -8.32
N ARG A 49 -0.32 -9.61 -8.93
CA ARG A 49 -1.12 -10.83 -9.04
C ARG A 49 -0.84 -11.60 -10.31
N ARG A 50 -0.12 -11.06 -11.28
CA ARG A 50 0.38 -11.86 -12.41
C ARG A 50 1.35 -12.91 -11.90
N GLY A 51 2.25 -12.59 -10.98
CA GLY A 51 3.10 -13.60 -10.33
C GLY A 51 2.31 -14.70 -9.60
N PHE A 52 1.30 -14.32 -8.81
CA PHE A 52 0.41 -15.29 -8.12
C PHE A 52 -0.46 -16.10 -9.09
N LEU A 53 -0.97 -15.48 -10.15
CA LEU A 53 -1.80 -16.11 -11.18
C LEU A 53 -0.96 -17.00 -12.10
N ASP A 54 0.26 -16.58 -12.44
CA ASP A 54 1.24 -17.36 -13.20
C ASP A 54 1.69 -18.57 -12.37
N GLN A 55 1.87 -18.41 -11.06
CA GLN A 55 2.21 -19.51 -10.15
C GLN A 55 1.03 -20.49 -10.00
N LEU A 56 -0.21 -20.00 -9.86
CA LEU A 56 -1.41 -20.84 -9.88
C LEU A 56 -1.67 -21.51 -11.24
N ALA A 57 -1.36 -20.84 -12.34
CA ALA A 57 -1.50 -21.38 -13.69
C ALA A 57 -0.39 -22.41 -14.01
N ALA A 58 0.83 -22.18 -13.52
CA ALA A 58 1.95 -23.10 -13.65
C ALA A 58 1.76 -24.35 -12.78
N ASP A 59 1.16 -24.23 -11.60
CA ASP A 59 0.79 -25.39 -10.76
C ASP A 59 -0.26 -26.30 -11.45
N GLY A 60 -0.99 -25.78 -12.45
CA GLY A 60 -1.91 -26.54 -13.31
C GLY A 60 -1.30 -27.07 -14.62
N HIS A 61 -0.10 -26.64 -14.98
CA HIS A 61 0.59 -26.98 -16.23
C HIS A 61 2.05 -27.36 -15.93
N ILE A 62 2.24 -28.54 -15.35
CA ILE A 62 3.54 -29.22 -15.40
C ILE A 62 3.62 -29.86 -16.79
N GLU A 63 4.58 -29.38 -17.60
CA GLU A 63 4.95 -29.77 -18.98
C GLU A 63 4.44 -28.81 -20.09
N ASP A 64 5.21 -27.76 -20.42
CA ASP A 64 6.05 -27.71 -21.64
C ASP A 64 6.69 -26.31 -21.90
N ASP A 65 7.94 -26.35 -22.34
CA ASP A 65 8.71 -25.36 -23.12
C ASP A 65 9.12 -23.99 -22.54
N ALA A 66 10.29 -24.00 -21.90
CA ALA A 66 11.15 -22.83 -21.72
C ALA A 66 12.03 -22.61 -22.96
N GLN A 67 11.57 -21.78 -23.91
CA GLN A 67 12.42 -21.25 -24.99
C GLN A 67 12.88 -19.83 -24.62
N ALA A 68 14.13 -19.71 -24.17
CA ALA A 68 14.78 -18.43 -23.94
C ALA A 68 15.01 -17.69 -25.27
N ALA A 69 14.33 -16.55 -25.46
CA ALA A 69 14.57 -15.66 -26.58
C ALA A 69 15.85 -14.83 -26.34
N GLU A 70 16.85 -15.01 -27.20
CA GLU A 70 18.06 -14.17 -27.24
C GLU A 70 17.74 -12.74 -27.71
N PRO A 71 18.34 -11.69 -27.12
CA PRO A 71 18.10 -10.32 -27.56
C PRO A 71 18.92 -9.99 -28.82
N ILE A 72 18.23 -9.94 -29.97
CA ILE A 72 18.78 -9.41 -31.22
C ILE A 72 18.92 -7.88 -31.08
N LEU A 73 20.12 -7.41 -30.74
CA LEU A 73 20.48 -5.99 -30.75
C LEU A 73 20.88 -5.55 -32.17
N GLY A 74 19.88 -5.28 -33.00
CA GLY A 74 20.05 -4.57 -34.27
C GLY A 74 19.99 -3.05 -34.05
N ARG A 75 21.04 -2.33 -34.46
CA ARG A 75 21.06 -0.85 -34.52
C ARG A 75 20.00 -0.38 -35.52
N LEU A 76 18.86 0.09 -35.04
CA LEU A 76 17.83 0.74 -35.85
C LEU A 76 17.83 2.27 -35.65
N PRO A 77 17.34 3.03 -36.65
CA PRO A 77 17.44 4.49 -36.72
C PRO A 77 16.60 5.16 -35.63
N LEU A 78 17.09 6.28 -35.10
CA LEU A 78 16.43 7.12 -34.09
C LEU A 78 15.12 7.71 -34.64
N THR A 79 14.08 6.89 -34.65
CA THR A 79 12.70 7.38 -34.63
C THR A 79 12.41 7.72 -33.18
N ILE A 80 12.01 8.96 -32.90
CA ILE A 80 11.47 9.37 -31.60
C ILE A 80 10.16 8.61 -31.43
N ARG A 81 10.25 7.40 -30.89
CA ARG A 81 9.11 6.66 -30.35
C ARG A 81 9.01 7.03 -28.89
N GLU A 82 7.80 7.22 -28.39
CA GLU A 82 7.51 7.29 -26.97
C GLU A 82 7.90 5.94 -26.35
N HIS A 83 9.14 5.84 -25.89
CA HIS A 83 9.57 4.73 -25.07
C HIS A 83 9.05 5.00 -23.67
N PRO A 84 8.25 4.10 -23.08
CA PRO A 84 7.86 4.24 -21.69
C PRO A 84 9.14 4.36 -20.85
N ALA A 85 9.15 5.31 -19.92
CA ALA A 85 10.30 5.52 -19.06
C ALA A 85 10.69 4.18 -18.40
N PRO A 86 11.99 3.87 -18.29
CA PRO A 86 12.44 2.63 -17.66
C PRO A 86 12.00 2.55 -16.18
N LEU A 87 11.65 3.69 -15.59
CA LEU A 87 11.17 3.86 -14.22
C LEU A 87 9.73 4.36 -14.21
N ASN A 88 8.93 3.87 -13.26
CA ASN A 88 7.61 4.41 -12.98
C ASN A 88 7.73 5.68 -12.13
N LEU A 89 7.70 6.84 -12.80
CA LEU A 89 7.79 8.14 -12.14
C LEU A 89 6.59 8.41 -11.22
N ASP A 90 5.39 7.93 -11.58
CA ASP A 90 4.20 8.09 -10.72
C ASP A 90 4.37 7.36 -9.38
N ALA A 91 4.97 6.16 -9.39
CA ALA A 91 5.28 5.43 -8.17
C ALA A 91 6.38 6.11 -7.34
N LEU A 92 7.38 6.70 -8.00
CA LEU A 92 8.43 7.45 -7.32
C LEU A 92 7.88 8.72 -6.66
N ASP A 93 7.09 9.50 -7.39
CA ASP A 93 6.48 10.73 -6.88
C ASP A 93 5.54 10.42 -5.71
N ALA A 94 4.74 9.37 -5.81
CA ALA A 94 3.89 8.90 -4.72
C ALA A 94 4.71 8.47 -3.49
N ALA A 95 5.83 7.76 -3.67
CA ALA A 95 6.70 7.38 -2.57
C ALA A 95 7.30 8.61 -1.87
N VAL A 96 7.86 9.55 -2.63
CA VAL A 96 8.45 10.79 -2.07
C VAL A 96 7.40 11.64 -1.36
N GLU A 97 6.20 11.78 -1.92
CA GLU A 97 5.09 12.52 -1.31
C GLU A 97 4.68 11.90 0.03
N VAL A 98 4.42 10.59 0.04
CA VAL A 98 3.98 9.86 1.24
C VAL A 98 5.06 9.87 2.32
N GLU A 99 6.32 9.68 1.94
CA GLU A 99 7.46 9.72 2.87
C GLU A 99 7.57 11.09 3.54
N ARG A 100 7.57 12.16 2.74
CA ARG A 100 7.61 13.53 3.25
C ARG A 100 6.47 13.81 4.22
N ASP A 101 5.24 13.45 3.83
CA ASP A 101 4.05 13.78 4.59
C ASP A 101 3.99 13.02 5.92
N LEU A 102 4.38 11.73 5.94
CA LEU A 102 4.41 10.92 7.15
C LEU A 102 5.56 11.28 8.08
N PHE A 103 6.74 11.63 7.57
CA PHE A 103 7.81 12.15 8.42
C PHE A 103 7.46 13.52 9.02
N ALA A 104 6.85 14.41 8.24
CA ALA A 104 6.35 15.69 8.76
C ALA A 104 5.25 15.48 9.81
N LEU A 105 4.40 14.47 9.63
CA LEU A 105 3.40 14.10 10.62
C LEU A 105 4.05 13.58 11.91
N ALA A 106 5.07 12.72 11.82
CA ALA A 106 5.81 12.23 12.98
C ALA A 106 6.44 13.38 13.78
N ASP A 107 7.05 14.37 13.10
CA ASP A 107 7.59 15.56 13.75
C ASP A 107 6.50 16.35 14.49
N ARG A 108 5.33 16.57 13.87
CA ARG A 108 4.20 17.28 14.51
C ARG A 108 3.62 16.51 15.69
N VAL A 109 3.52 15.18 15.58
CA VAL A 109 3.07 14.33 16.68
C VAL A 109 4.08 14.39 17.83
N ALA A 110 5.37 14.27 17.55
CA ALA A 110 6.42 14.40 18.55
C ALA A 110 6.37 15.76 19.25
N GLU A 111 6.19 16.85 18.51
CA GLU A 111 6.14 18.20 19.08
C GLU A 111 5.02 18.37 20.12
N GLN A 112 3.85 17.76 19.88
CA GLN A 112 2.66 17.92 20.70
C GLN A 112 2.52 16.88 21.81
N VAL A 113 2.99 15.65 21.55
CA VAL A 113 2.71 14.46 22.36
C VAL A 113 3.94 14.04 23.15
N GLN A 114 5.14 14.22 22.62
CA GLN A 114 6.37 13.81 23.30
C GLN A 114 6.79 14.84 24.35
N ARG A 115 7.02 14.38 25.58
CA ARG A 115 7.52 15.23 26.65
C ARG A 115 8.93 15.76 26.31
N PRO A 116 9.29 17.00 26.68
CA PRO A 116 10.67 17.50 26.59
C PRO A 116 11.67 16.58 27.30
N ILE A 117 12.94 16.60 26.89
CA ILE A 117 14.00 15.82 27.56
C ILE A 117 14.15 16.29 29.01
N ARG A 118 14.27 15.35 29.97
CA ARG A 118 14.50 15.64 31.39
C ARG A 118 15.84 16.36 31.54
N THR A 119 15.90 17.27 32.50
CA THR A 119 17.16 17.85 32.93
C THR A 119 17.57 17.26 34.26
N THR A 120 18.82 16.83 34.37
CA THR A 120 19.46 16.42 35.62
C THR A 120 20.51 17.46 36.03
N ARG A 121 21.07 17.35 37.24
CA ARG A 121 22.19 18.20 37.68
C ARG A 121 23.51 17.45 37.56
N ASP A 122 24.53 18.10 37.01
CA ASP A 122 25.91 17.60 37.03
C ASP A 122 26.52 17.72 38.44
N ASP A 123 27.73 17.19 38.63
CA ASP A 123 28.49 17.27 39.90
C ASP A 123 28.78 18.71 40.35
N ARG A 124 28.63 19.69 39.45
CA ARG A 124 28.83 21.12 39.68
C ARG A 124 27.51 21.88 39.88
N GLY A 125 26.38 21.18 39.85
CA GLY A 125 25.04 21.72 40.04
C GLY A 125 24.40 22.36 38.80
N HIS A 126 25.03 22.29 37.62
CA HIS A 126 24.43 22.79 36.38
C HIS A 126 23.35 21.85 35.87
N LEU A 127 22.28 22.42 35.32
CA LEU A 127 21.25 21.65 34.63
C LEU A 127 21.79 21.18 33.27
N ILE A 128 21.91 19.86 33.12
CA ILE A 128 22.28 19.19 31.87
C ILE A 128 21.13 18.31 31.40
N ALA A 129 21.05 18.01 30.11
CA ALA A 129 20.09 17.03 29.61
C ALA A 129 20.40 15.66 30.22
N ASP A 130 19.37 14.96 30.66
CA ASP A 130 19.47 13.56 31.07
C ASP A 130 19.77 12.71 29.82
N GLN A 131 20.99 12.19 29.73
CA GLN A 131 21.45 11.47 28.55
C GLN A 131 20.64 10.20 28.31
N ALA A 132 20.20 9.49 29.36
CA ALA A 132 19.41 8.27 29.22
C ALA A 132 18.05 8.58 28.57
N ASP A 133 17.39 9.64 29.03
CA ASP A 133 16.16 10.14 28.43
C ASP A 133 16.39 10.71 27.03
N ALA A 134 17.52 11.39 26.79
CA ALA A 134 17.85 11.96 25.49
C ALA A 134 18.13 10.90 24.41
N THR A 135 18.60 9.71 24.79
CA THR A 135 18.89 8.60 23.85
C THR A 135 17.84 7.51 23.87
N ASP A 136 16.70 7.75 24.52
CA ASP A 136 15.63 6.75 24.61
C ASP A 136 15.16 6.34 23.20
N PRO A 137 15.20 5.05 22.84
CA PRO A 137 14.77 4.57 21.53
C PRO A 137 13.27 4.73 21.27
N ALA A 138 12.44 4.90 22.30
CA ALA A 138 11.01 5.16 22.15
C ALA A 138 10.73 6.59 21.68
N ARG A 139 11.69 7.53 21.82
CA ARG A 139 11.55 8.90 21.36
C ARG A 139 11.67 9.01 19.84
N TRP A 140 10.86 9.89 19.29
CA TRP A 140 11.13 10.46 17.99
C TRP A 140 12.24 11.51 18.10
N HIS A 141 13.29 11.31 17.30
CA HIS A 141 14.44 12.19 17.18
C HIS A 141 14.33 12.96 15.87
N TYR A 142 14.24 14.28 15.98
CA TYR A 142 14.15 15.17 14.83
C TYR A 142 15.40 15.09 13.94
N GLN A 143 15.22 15.37 12.66
CA GLN A 143 16.34 15.57 11.75
C GLN A 143 17.15 16.81 12.17
N ALA A 144 18.47 16.63 12.28
CA ALA A 144 19.45 17.68 12.50
C ALA A 144 20.42 17.75 11.29
N PRO A 145 21.20 18.84 11.14
CA PRO A 145 22.14 18.98 10.02
C PRO A 145 23.15 17.84 9.89
N ASP A 146 23.55 17.23 11.01
CA ASP A 146 24.54 16.16 11.13
C ASP A 146 23.94 14.79 11.47
N SER A 147 22.62 14.71 11.66
CA SER A 147 21.93 13.48 12.04
C SER A 147 20.57 13.37 11.35
N PRO A 148 20.30 12.28 10.62
CA PRO A 148 18.95 12.02 10.08
C PRO A 148 17.89 11.79 11.16
N GLY A 149 18.28 11.62 12.43
CA GLY A 149 17.36 11.33 13.53
C GLY A 149 16.61 10.00 13.30
N SER A 150 15.36 9.93 13.75
CA SER A 150 14.51 8.74 13.58
C SER A 150 14.16 8.44 12.13
N ARG A 151 14.35 9.38 11.20
CA ARG A 151 14.13 9.16 9.76
C ARG A 151 15.12 8.14 9.19
N ALA A 152 16.25 7.91 9.85
CA ALA A 152 17.24 6.89 9.45
C ALA A 152 16.67 5.46 9.40
N PHE A 153 15.63 5.19 10.20
CA PHE A 153 14.98 3.89 10.28
C PHE A 153 13.91 3.69 9.18
N GLY A 154 13.70 4.70 8.32
CA GLY A 154 12.80 4.65 7.19
C GLY A 154 11.33 4.83 7.54
N LEU A 155 10.48 4.78 6.50
CA LEU A 155 9.04 5.04 6.62
C LEU A 155 8.33 4.05 7.54
N HIS A 156 8.71 2.77 7.48
CA HIS A 156 8.10 1.72 8.29
C HIS A 156 8.15 2.07 9.78
N TRP A 157 9.31 2.54 10.26
CA TRP A 157 9.47 2.96 11.64
C TRP A 157 8.60 4.18 11.98
N ALA A 158 8.57 5.20 11.12
CA ALA A 158 7.73 6.37 11.34
C ALA A 158 6.25 6.01 11.47
N VAL A 159 5.77 5.09 10.62
CA VAL A 159 4.39 4.59 10.67
C VAL A 159 4.10 3.88 11.99
N VAL A 160 4.92 2.90 12.37
CA VAL A 160 4.77 2.15 13.64
C VAL A 160 4.81 3.09 14.85
N TRP A 161 5.70 4.08 14.82
CA TRP A 161 5.81 5.06 15.90
C TRP A 161 4.54 5.92 16.01
N ILE A 162 3.96 6.37 14.90
CA ILE A 162 2.68 7.11 14.89
C ILE A 162 1.52 6.21 15.34
N GLU A 163 1.45 4.96 14.89
CA GLU A 163 0.44 3.96 15.28
C GLU A 163 0.40 3.81 16.82
N GLY A 164 1.56 3.56 17.44
CA GLY A 164 1.66 3.39 18.89
C GLY A 164 1.21 4.62 19.70
N ARG A 165 1.33 5.84 19.14
CA ARG A 165 0.79 7.06 19.77
C ARG A 165 -0.70 7.26 19.52
N THR A 166 -1.16 6.84 18.35
CA THR A 166 -2.57 6.94 17.95
C THR A 166 -3.47 6.00 18.76
N LEU A 167 -2.99 4.78 19.00
CA LEU A 167 -3.68 3.77 19.81
C LEU A 167 -3.57 4.02 21.32
N GLY A 168 -2.68 4.92 21.74
CA GLY A 168 -2.43 5.21 23.16
C GLY A 168 -1.83 4.01 23.89
N GLU A 169 -0.88 3.32 23.26
CA GLU A 169 -0.13 2.23 23.90
C GLU A 169 0.43 2.69 25.25
N GLU A 170 0.38 1.81 26.25
CA GLU A 170 0.75 2.14 27.63
C GLU A 170 2.16 2.71 27.70
N ASP A 171 2.22 3.97 28.08
CA ASP A 171 3.46 4.69 28.33
C ASP A 171 3.86 4.50 29.80
N THR A 172 4.63 3.44 30.04
CA THR A 172 5.05 3.02 31.38
C THR A 172 5.82 4.12 32.13
N ASP A 173 6.49 5.03 31.43
CA ASP A 173 7.43 6.02 32.00
C ASP A 173 6.97 7.48 31.92
N GLY A 174 5.77 7.73 31.38
CA GLY A 174 5.21 9.09 31.22
C GLY A 174 6.00 9.94 30.20
N LEU A 175 6.56 9.30 29.18
CA LEU A 175 7.27 9.91 28.06
C LEU A 175 6.34 10.67 27.09
N PHE A 176 5.07 10.29 27.00
CA PHE A 176 4.07 10.78 26.07
C PHE A 176 2.82 11.28 26.79
N ALA A 177 2.38 12.48 26.43
CA ALA A 177 1.07 12.98 26.81
C ALA A 177 -0.03 12.32 25.97
N PRO A 178 -1.30 12.29 26.41
CA PRO A 178 -2.41 11.88 25.55
C PRO A 178 -2.51 12.74 24.29
N MET A 179 -2.74 12.11 23.14
CA MET A 179 -2.86 12.82 21.87
C MET A 179 -4.09 13.76 21.86
N PRO A 180 -3.91 15.06 21.54
CA PRO A 180 -5.04 15.98 21.38
C PRO A 180 -5.98 15.53 20.24
N ALA A 181 -7.30 15.66 20.43
CA ALA A 181 -8.29 15.23 19.44
C ALA A 181 -8.09 15.84 18.03
N ARG A 182 -7.71 17.12 17.96
CA ARG A 182 -7.41 17.79 16.69
C ARG A 182 -6.21 17.15 15.97
N LEU A 183 -5.18 16.76 16.71
CA LEU A 183 -4.01 16.09 16.15
C LEU A 183 -4.38 14.68 15.66
N LEU A 184 -5.25 13.99 16.39
CA LEU A 184 -5.77 12.68 15.97
C LEU A 184 -6.56 12.77 14.66
N ASP A 185 -7.39 13.80 14.48
CA ASP A 185 -8.10 14.05 13.21
C ASP A 185 -7.10 14.30 12.05
N GLU A 186 -6.02 15.03 12.33
CA GLU A 186 -4.97 15.30 11.36
C GLU A 186 -4.19 14.03 10.98
N VAL A 187 -3.84 13.19 11.97
CA VAL A 187 -3.23 11.88 11.75
C VAL A 187 -4.13 11.03 10.86
N ALA A 188 -5.42 10.92 11.19
CA ALA A 188 -6.37 10.14 10.41
C ALA A 188 -6.54 10.66 8.98
N ALA A 189 -6.56 11.98 8.77
CA ALA A 189 -6.67 12.58 7.44
C ALA A 189 -5.40 12.36 6.60
N THR A 190 -4.22 12.45 7.22
CA THR A 190 -2.93 12.24 6.58
C THR A 190 -2.74 10.77 6.21
N ALA A 191 -3.00 9.85 7.14
CA ALA A 191 -2.95 8.40 6.90
C ALA A 191 -3.86 7.98 5.74
N ARG A 192 -5.12 8.46 5.72
CA ARG A 192 -6.05 8.22 4.61
C ARG A 192 -5.54 8.76 3.28
N THR A 193 -4.92 9.93 3.29
CA THR A 193 -4.38 10.54 2.06
C THR A 193 -3.17 9.76 1.56
N ALA A 194 -2.24 9.42 2.45
CA ALA A 194 -1.11 8.56 2.16
C ALA A 194 -1.56 7.23 1.55
N ARG A 195 -2.49 6.52 2.20
CA ARG A 195 -3.07 5.28 1.69
C ARG A 195 -3.63 5.44 0.27
N ARG A 196 -4.46 6.46 0.03
CA ARG A 196 -5.03 6.69 -1.30
C ARG A 196 -3.97 7.01 -2.36
N THR A 197 -2.93 7.72 -1.98
CA THR A 197 -1.80 8.03 -2.87
C THR A 197 -1.05 6.75 -3.25
N VAL A 198 -0.73 5.88 -2.27
CA VAL A 198 -0.12 4.57 -2.51
C VAL A 198 -1.02 3.69 -3.38
N GLU A 199 -2.29 3.53 -3.01
CA GLU A 199 -3.24 2.70 -3.76
C GLU A 199 -3.41 3.21 -5.21
N ARG A 200 -3.44 4.53 -5.43
CA ARG A 200 -3.51 5.10 -6.79
C ARG A 200 -2.27 4.79 -7.61
N ALA A 201 -1.08 4.95 -7.04
CA ALA A 201 0.18 4.65 -7.72
C ALA A 201 0.31 3.17 -8.08
N LEU A 202 -0.29 2.29 -7.26
CA LEU A 202 -0.35 0.85 -7.50
C LEU A 202 -1.55 0.41 -8.38
N GLY A 203 -2.40 1.33 -8.84
CA GLY A 203 -3.61 1.00 -9.62
C GLY A 203 -4.69 0.24 -8.82
N ARG A 204 -4.66 0.35 -7.50
CA ARG A 204 -5.58 -0.28 -6.53
C ARG A 204 -6.70 0.67 -6.07
N ASP A 205 -6.83 1.84 -6.68
CA ASP A 205 -7.75 2.94 -6.32
C ASP A 205 -9.23 2.69 -6.65
N GLY A 206 -9.61 1.47 -7.06
CA GLY A 206 -11.00 1.16 -7.39
C GLY A 206 -11.31 1.25 -8.88
N ARG A 207 -10.31 1.40 -9.74
CA ARG A 207 -10.52 1.51 -11.18
C ARG A 207 -11.20 0.28 -11.75
N THR A 208 -12.10 0.56 -12.69
CA THR A 208 -12.65 -0.45 -13.58
C THR A 208 -11.90 -0.36 -14.90
N THR A 209 -11.34 -1.47 -15.33
CA THR A 209 -10.59 -1.57 -16.59
C THR A 209 -11.28 -2.58 -17.49
N ASP A 210 -11.59 -2.19 -18.71
CA ASP A 210 -12.09 -3.13 -19.70
C ASP A 210 -10.96 -4.06 -20.15
N LEU A 211 -11.19 -5.36 -20.11
CA LEU A 211 -10.24 -6.36 -20.60
C LEU A 211 -10.33 -6.43 -22.13
N ALA A 212 -9.19 -6.59 -22.80
CA ALA A 212 -9.16 -6.69 -24.26
C ALA A 212 -9.90 -7.94 -24.77
N ASP A 213 -9.85 -9.03 -24.01
CA ASP A 213 -10.47 -10.30 -24.40
C ASP A 213 -11.96 -10.36 -24.02
N PRO A 214 -12.81 -10.90 -24.91
CA PRO A 214 -14.20 -11.15 -24.60
C PRO A 214 -14.35 -12.34 -23.64
N CYS A 215 -15.50 -12.41 -22.97
CA CYS A 215 -15.86 -13.51 -22.08
C CYS A 215 -15.89 -14.85 -22.84
N PRO A 216 -15.11 -15.87 -22.44
CA PRO A 216 -15.04 -17.16 -23.15
C PRO A 216 -16.39 -17.89 -23.30
N TRP A 217 -17.34 -17.63 -22.39
CA TRP A 217 -18.62 -18.33 -22.37
C TRP A 217 -19.75 -17.64 -23.14
N CYS A 218 -19.64 -16.33 -23.38
CA CYS A 218 -20.74 -15.57 -23.99
C CYS A 218 -20.31 -14.45 -24.94
N GLY A 219 -19.00 -14.24 -25.13
CA GLY A 219 -18.45 -13.19 -25.99
C GLY A 219 -18.58 -11.75 -25.44
N GLY A 220 -19.20 -11.56 -24.27
CA GLY A 220 -19.43 -10.23 -23.70
C GLY A 220 -18.16 -9.54 -23.18
N GLN A 221 -18.20 -8.20 -23.11
CA GLN A 221 -17.10 -7.40 -22.57
C GLN A 221 -16.85 -7.76 -21.10
N LEU A 222 -15.58 -8.00 -20.76
CA LEU A 222 -15.13 -8.24 -19.40
C LEU A 222 -14.58 -6.94 -18.79
N ALA A 223 -14.91 -6.68 -17.54
CA ALA A 223 -14.45 -5.52 -16.79
C ALA A 223 -13.76 -5.96 -15.49
N GLY A 224 -12.48 -5.67 -15.36
CA GLY A 224 -11.69 -5.88 -14.16
C GLY A 224 -11.90 -4.75 -13.16
N HIS A 225 -11.98 -5.08 -11.89
CA HIS A 225 -12.17 -4.14 -10.80
C HIS A 225 -11.07 -4.38 -9.77
N THR A 226 -10.28 -3.36 -9.45
CA THR A 226 -9.56 -3.32 -8.16
C THR A 226 -10.47 -2.71 -7.10
N ARG A 227 -10.25 -3.00 -5.83
CA ARG A 227 -10.84 -2.25 -4.71
C ARG A 227 -9.76 -1.96 -3.69
N PRO A 228 -9.75 -0.77 -3.07
CA PRO A 228 -8.93 -0.47 -1.90
C PRO A 228 -9.06 -1.56 -0.84
N GLY A 229 -7.94 -2.21 -0.50
CA GLY A 229 -7.90 -3.32 0.48
C GLY A 229 -8.78 -4.54 0.14
N GLY A 230 -9.33 -4.63 -1.07
CA GLY A 230 -10.28 -5.65 -1.47
C GLY A 230 -9.71 -6.61 -2.49
N GLU A 231 -10.31 -7.79 -2.58
CA GLU A 231 -9.97 -8.75 -3.63
C GLU A 231 -10.41 -8.21 -5.00
N PRO A 232 -9.50 -8.10 -5.99
CA PRO A 232 -9.84 -7.76 -7.35
C PRO A 232 -10.76 -8.83 -7.92
N GLY A 233 -11.67 -8.37 -8.77
CA GLY A 233 -12.58 -9.26 -9.46
C GLY A 233 -12.80 -8.81 -10.87
N VAL A 234 -13.20 -9.74 -11.72
CA VAL A 234 -13.65 -9.44 -13.09
C VAL A 234 -15.16 -9.67 -13.14
N THR A 235 -15.90 -8.81 -13.82
CA THR A 235 -17.32 -9.01 -14.10
C THR A 235 -17.58 -9.08 -15.60
N CYS A 236 -18.56 -9.90 -15.99
CA CYS A 236 -19.05 -9.94 -17.36
C CYS A 236 -20.22 -8.96 -17.53
N SER A 237 -20.16 -8.12 -18.56
CA SER A 237 -21.20 -7.14 -18.91
C SER A 237 -22.52 -7.77 -19.38
N THR A 238 -22.50 -9.01 -19.90
CA THR A 238 -23.69 -9.75 -20.37
C THR A 238 -24.71 -10.05 -19.25
N GLY A 239 -24.31 -9.97 -17.99
CA GLY A 239 -25.21 -10.13 -16.86
C GLY A 239 -25.72 -11.57 -16.69
N PRO A 240 -27.01 -11.77 -16.34
CA PRO A 240 -27.53 -13.08 -15.94
C PRO A 240 -27.59 -14.09 -17.09
N GLN A 241 -27.50 -13.62 -18.35
CA GLN A 241 -27.47 -14.47 -19.53
C GLN A 241 -26.10 -15.13 -19.75
N CYS A 242 -25.06 -14.71 -19.02
CA CYS A 242 -23.76 -15.34 -19.08
C CYS A 242 -23.80 -16.74 -18.43
N THR A 243 -23.43 -17.75 -19.20
CA THR A 243 -23.42 -19.18 -18.83
C THR A 243 -22.17 -19.59 -18.05
N ALA A 244 -21.32 -18.64 -17.67
CA ALA A 244 -20.09 -18.94 -16.94
C ALA A 244 -20.37 -19.64 -15.59
N PRO A 245 -19.55 -20.64 -15.19
CA PRO A 245 -19.75 -21.45 -14.00
C PRO A 245 -19.26 -20.75 -12.72
N VAL A 246 -19.65 -19.49 -12.51
CA VAL A 246 -19.28 -18.70 -11.33
C VAL A 246 -20.49 -17.99 -10.74
N GLU A 247 -20.40 -17.60 -9.47
CA GLU A 247 -21.47 -16.88 -8.80
C GLU A 247 -21.76 -15.52 -9.46
N ALA A 248 -23.03 -15.13 -9.40
CA ALA A 248 -23.45 -13.80 -9.82
C ALA A 248 -23.31 -12.81 -8.65
N ASP A 249 -22.91 -11.58 -8.93
CA ASP A 249 -22.97 -10.50 -7.94
C ASP A 249 -24.40 -10.14 -7.57
N HIS A 250 -24.55 -9.24 -6.60
CA HIS A 250 -25.84 -8.64 -6.20
C HIS A 250 -26.64 -7.99 -7.37
N ARG A 251 -26.02 -7.76 -8.54
CA ARG A 251 -26.67 -7.22 -9.74
C ARG A 251 -26.93 -8.30 -10.80
N GLY A 252 -26.72 -9.57 -10.47
CA GLY A 252 -26.93 -10.69 -11.38
C GLY A 252 -25.81 -10.89 -12.41
N ARG A 253 -24.64 -10.27 -12.26
CA ARG A 253 -23.52 -10.39 -13.20
C ARG A 253 -22.50 -11.42 -12.73
N ARG A 254 -22.07 -12.30 -13.63
CA ARG A 254 -21.01 -13.28 -13.34
C ARG A 254 -19.74 -12.57 -12.91
N THR A 255 -19.23 -12.94 -11.74
CA THR A 255 -18.09 -12.28 -11.10
C THR A 255 -17.05 -13.30 -10.70
N TRP A 256 -15.83 -13.17 -11.21
CA TRP A 256 -14.68 -13.97 -10.82
C TRP A 256 -13.88 -13.22 -9.76
N ARG A 257 -13.53 -13.89 -8.65
CA ARG A 257 -12.68 -13.37 -7.58
C ARG A 257 -11.77 -14.48 -7.05
N GLY A 258 -10.62 -14.10 -6.51
CA GLY A 258 -9.69 -15.02 -5.87
C GLY A 258 -9.27 -16.17 -6.77
N VAL A 259 -9.41 -17.39 -6.27
CA VAL A 259 -9.06 -18.60 -7.03
C VAL A 259 -9.86 -18.71 -8.34
N LYS A 260 -11.11 -18.22 -8.37
CA LYS A 260 -11.93 -18.21 -9.60
C LYS A 260 -11.39 -17.27 -10.67
N LEU A 261 -10.53 -16.33 -10.30
CA LEU A 261 -9.84 -15.50 -11.28
C LEU A 261 -8.84 -16.34 -12.10
N ALA A 262 -8.19 -17.34 -11.50
CA ALA A 262 -7.30 -18.25 -12.22
C ALA A 262 -8.08 -19.10 -13.24
N ASP A 263 -9.27 -19.60 -12.86
CA ASP A 263 -10.17 -20.32 -13.78
C ASP A 263 -10.53 -19.46 -15.01
N LEU A 264 -10.79 -18.16 -14.82
CA LEU A 264 -11.03 -17.23 -15.92
C LEU A 264 -9.81 -17.08 -16.81
N TRP A 265 -8.62 -16.92 -16.23
CA TRP A 265 -7.38 -16.77 -17.00
C TRP A 265 -7.07 -18.01 -17.85
N GLY A 266 -7.24 -19.21 -17.29
CA GLY A 266 -7.08 -20.46 -18.05
C GLY A 266 -8.06 -20.54 -19.23
N ALA A 267 -9.32 -20.13 -19.03
CA ALA A 267 -10.33 -20.13 -20.10
C ALA A 267 -10.04 -19.08 -21.19
N LEU A 268 -9.54 -17.90 -20.81
CA LEU A 268 -9.12 -16.85 -21.75
C LEU A 268 -7.92 -17.31 -22.58
N ASP A 269 -6.93 -17.92 -21.95
CA ASP A 269 -5.75 -18.44 -22.65
C ASP A 269 -6.11 -19.54 -23.65
N ALA A 270 -6.96 -20.49 -23.26
CA ALA A 270 -7.48 -21.52 -24.15
C ALA A 270 -8.23 -20.91 -25.35
N ALA A 271 -9.07 -19.88 -25.11
CA ALA A 271 -9.78 -19.17 -26.17
C ALA A 271 -8.84 -18.45 -27.15
N ARG A 272 -7.75 -17.84 -26.65
CA ARG A 272 -6.72 -17.21 -27.49
C ARG A 272 -5.99 -18.23 -28.36
N ARG A 273 -5.63 -19.39 -27.80
CA ARG A 273 -5.00 -20.48 -28.56
C ARG A 273 -5.88 -20.97 -29.69
N HIS A 274 -7.16 -21.22 -29.41
CA HIS A 274 -8.12 -21.61 -30.45
C HIS A 274 -8.28 -20.54 -31.55
N ALA A 275 -8.26 -19.25 -31.19
CA ALA A 275 -8.33 -18.17 -32.17
C ALA A 275 -7.06 -18.03 -33.02
N ALA A 276 -5.90 -18.46 -32.51
CA ALA A 276 -4.64 -18.44 -33.25
C ALA A 276 -4.47 -19.63 -34.22
N GLU A 277 -5.18 -20.74 -33.95
CA GLU A 277 -5.18 -21.95 -34.78
C GLU A 277 -6.21 -21.92 -35.93
N ALA A 278 -7.20 -21.02 -35.86
CA ALA A 278 -8.28 -20.87 -36.83
C ALA A 278 -7.94 -19.86 -37.94
#